data_AF-A0A7X4Z721-F1
#
_entry.id   AF-A0A7X4Z721-F1
#
_cell.length_a   1.000
_cell.length_b   1.000
_cell.length_c   1.000
_cell.angle_alpha   90.00
_cell.angle_beta   90.00
_cell.angle_gamma   90.00
#
_symmetry.space_group_name_H-M   'P 1'
#
loop_
_entity.id
_entity.type
_entity.pdbx_description
1 polymer ?
#
loop_
_entity_poly.entity_id
_entity_poly.type
_entity_poly.pdbx_seq_one_letter_code
_entity_poly.pdbx_strand_id
1 'polypeptide(L)'
;MNQYKNHTCAICGKTYYACSSCENIRSFQPWRTITDTRACYKIFLILNGCNKGYIHNADAQKQLKNCDLSQLHTFVPHIREAIQKIFEKEETDYDKKDSRLF
;
A
#
# COMPACT_ATOMS: atom_id res chain seq x y z
N MET A 1 -3.10 -11.58 29.15
CA MET A 1 -4.13 -10.97 28.27
C MET A 1 -4.05 -11.67 26.92
N ASN A 2 -5.04 -12.50 26.60
CA ASN A 2 -5.06 -13.31 25.37
C ASN A 2 -5.54 -12.41 24.22
N GLN A 3 -4.61 -11.78 23.50
CA GLN A 3 -4.94 -10.94 22.35
C GLN A 3 -5.33 -11.84 21.17
N TYR A 4 -6.64 -11.98 20.91
CA TYR A 4 -7.13 -12.73 19.77
C TYR A 4 -6.83 -11.96 18.48
N LYS A 5 -6.04 -12.53 17.58
CA LYS A 5 -5.72 -11.90 16.29
C LYS A 5 -6.97 -11.91 15.40
N ASN A 6 -7.60 -10.75 15.29
CA ASN A 6 -8.86 -10.54 14.55
C ASN A 6 -8.66 -9.94 13.15
N HIS A 7 -7.46 -9.42 12.84
CA HIS A 7 -7.18 -8.80 11.54
C HIS A 7 -6.02 -9.45 10.83
N THR A 8 -6.02 -9.31 9.50
CA THR A 8 -4.94 -9.78 8.62
C THR A 8 -4.45 -8.59 7.81
N CYS A 9 -3.13 -8.36 7.82
CA CYS A 9 -2.54 -7.24 7.10
C CYS A 9 -2.70 -7.44 5.59
N ALA A 10 -3.29 -6.47 4.90
CA ALA A 10 -3.48 -6.53 3.45
C ALA A 10 -2.16 -6.58 2.64
N ILE A 11 -1.06 -6.14 3.25
CA ILE A 11 0.27 -6.07 2.59
C ILE A 11 1.10 -7.31 2.86
N CYS A 12 1.29 -7.66 4.13
CA CYS A 12 2.18 -8.75 4.54
C CYS A 12 1.46 -10.05 4.91
N GLY A 13 0.12 -10.09 4.90
CA GLY A 13 -0.66 -11.27 5.25
C GLY A 13 -0.54 -11.71 6.71
N LYS A 14 0.21 -10.99 7.56
CA LYS A 14 0.35 -11.32 8.97
C LYS A 14 -0.95 -11.06 9.71
N THR A 15 -1.32 -12.00 10.57
CA THR A 15 -2.44 -11.83 11.48
C THR A 15 -2.01 -11.01 12.70
N TYR A 16 -2.80 -10.00 13.05
CA TYR A 16 -2.51 -9.06 14.12
C TYR A 16 -3.78 -8.69 14.91
N TYR A 17 -3.59 -8.08 16.08
CA TYR A 17 -4.67 -7.61 16.92
C TYR A 17 -5.01 -6.17 16.56
N ALA A 18 -6.27 -5.90 16.20
CA ALA A 18 -6.80 -4.55 16.13
C ALA A 18 -7.82 -4.33 17.25
N CYS A 19 -7.77 -3.14 17.85
CA CYS A 19 -8.63 -2.79 18.96
C CYS A 19 -10.10 -2.64 18.52
N SER A 20 -11.07 -3.03 19.37
CA SER A 20 -12.50 -2.85 19.05
C SER A 20 -12.86 -1.38 18.81
N SER A 21 -12.18 -0.44 19.48
CA SER A 21 -12.34 1.00 19.21
C SER A 21 -11.89 1.37 17.79
N CYS A 22 -10.88 0.68 17.24
CA CYS A 22 -10.36 0.90 15.90
C CYS A 22 -11.40 0.46 14.85
N GLU A 23 -12.19 -0.57 15.13
CA GLU A 23 -13.29 -1.04 14.26
C GLU A 23 -14.54 -0.16 14.34
N ASN A 24 -14.81 0.44 15.50
CA ASN A 24 -16.04 1.22 15.73
C ASN A 24 -15.96 2.69 15.29
N ILE A 25 -14.80 3.17 14.82
CA ILE A 25 -14.68 4.53 14.28
C ILE A 25 -15.31 4.58 12.88
N ARG A 26 -16.42 5.30 12.76
CA ARG A 26 -17.12 5.56 11.48
C ARG A 26 -16.69 6.86 10.80
N SER A 27 -16.02 7.75 11.52
CA SER A 27 -15.65 9.08 11.02
C SER A 27 -14.50 9.05 10.02
N PHE A 28 -13.59 8.07 10.12
CA PHE A 28 -12.49 7.85 9.20
C PHE A 28 -12.05 6.38 9.26
N GLN A 29 -11.44 5.87 8.19
CA GLN A 29 -10.92 4.51 8.17
C GLN A 29 -9.52 4.45 8.82
N PRO A 30 -9.35 3.83 10.01
CA PRO A 30 -8.05 3.82 10.68
C PRO A 30 -7.08 2.88 9.96
N TRP A 31 -5.84 3.30 9.77
CA TRP A 31 -4.82 2.45 9.10
C TRP A 31 -4.62 1.08 9.77
N ARG A 32 -4.86 1.01 11.09
CA ARG A 32 -4.79 -0.22 11.89
C ARG A 32 -5.87 -1.25 11.56
N THR A 33 -6.93 -0.92 10.83
CA THR A 33 -7.90 -1.93 10.36
C THR A 33 -7.53 -2.53 9.00
N ILE A 34 -6.47 -2.01 8.37
CA ILE A 34 -6.02 -2.41 7.03
C ILE A 34 -4.66 -3.12 7.12
N THR A 35 -3.78 -2.60 7.97
CA THR A 35 -2.40 -3.05 8.08
C THR A 35 -1.91 -3.08 9.52
N ASP A 36 -0.97 -3.98 9.80
CA ASP A 36 -0.35 -4.15 11.11
C ASP A 36 0.62 -3.00 11.47
N THR A 37 1.37 -2.49 10.48
CA THR A 37 2.40 -1.45 10.67
C THR A 37 2.20 -0.25 9.76
N ARG A 38 2.69 0.92 10.21
CA ARG A 38 2.68 2.15 9.39
C ARG A 38 3.46 2.00 8.09
N ALA A 39 4.52 1.19 8.08
CA ALA A 39 5.29 0.91 6.86
C ALA A 39 4.43 0.18 5.83
N CYS A 40 3.69 -0.86 6.25
CA CYS A 40 2.71 -1.52 5.40
C CYS A 40 1.64 -0.54 4.92
N TYR A 41 1.13 0.34 5.79
CA TYR A 41 0.15 1.33 5.37
C TYR A 41 0.67 2.30 4.31
N LYS A 42 1.92 2.75 4.40
CA LYS A 42 2.54 3.60 3.37
C LYS A 42 2.59 2.89 2.01
N ILE A 43 3.01 1.63 1.98
CA ILE A 43 3.03 0.81 0.77
C ILE A 43 1.61 0.69 0.19
N PHE A 44 0.62 0.41 1.04
CA PHE A 44 -0.78 0.36 0.63
C PHE A 44 -1.24 1.66 -0.02
N LEU A 45 -0.92 2.82 0.58
CA LEU A 45 -1.28 4.13 0.03
C LEU A 45 -0.60 4.38 -1.32
N ILE A 46 0.68 4.03 -1.48
CA ILE A 46 1.41 4.20 -2.73
C ILE A 46 0.77 3.33 -3.83
N LEU A 47 0.51 2.05 -3.53
CA LEU A 47 -0.12 1.12 -4.47
C LEU A 47 -1.53 1.58 -4.86
N ASN A 48 -2.34 2.00 -3.88
CA ASN A 48 -3.69 2.48 -4.13
C ASN A 48 -3.68 3.79 -4.92
N GLY A 49 -2.76 4.70 -4.62
CA GLY A 49 -2.56 5.95 -5.37
C GLY A 49 -2.15 5.68 -6.81
N CYS A 50 -1.25 4.72 -7.03
CA CYS A 50 -0.83 4.30 -8.37
C CYS A 50 -1.98 3.63 -9.14
N ASN A 51 -2.74 2.74 -8.48
CA ASN A 51 -3.87 2.04 -9.08
C ASN A 51 -5.01 3.01 -9.47
N LYS A 52 -5.19 4.09 -8.72
CA LYS A 52 -6.16 5.15 -9.02
C LYS A 52 -5.63 6.24 -9.96
N GLY A 53 -4.36 6.18 -10.35
CA GLY A 53 -3.72 7.19 -11.22
C GLY A 53 -3.41 8.52 -10.53
N TYR A 54 -3.39 8.58 -9.20
CA TYR A 54 -2.99 9.77 -8.44
C TYR A 54 -1.46 9.91 -8.31
N ILE A 55 -0.73 8.80 -8.40
CA ILE A 55 0.73 8.75 -8.28
C ILE A 55 1.27 8.04 -9.53
N HIS A 56 2.29 8.61 -10.17
CA HIS A 56 2.97 7.99 -11.31
C HIS A 56 3.86 6.85 -10.84
N ASN A 57 4.08 5.85 -11.70
CA ASN A 57 4.90 4.67 -11.37
C ASN A 57 6.31 5.07 -10.88
N ALA A 58 6.94 6.07 -11.50
CA ALA A 58 8.26 6.57 -11.10
C ALA A 58 8.28 7.17 -9.69
N ASP A 59 7.26 7.94 -9.31
CA ASP A 59 7.14 8.50 -7.95
C ASP A 59 6.79 7.41 -6.93
N ALA A 60 5.93 6.47 -7.31
CA ALA A 60 5.61 5.31 -6.51
C ALA A 60 6.87 4.47 -6.23
N GLN A 61 7.71 4.22 -7.24
CA GLN A 61 8.97 3.52 -7.12
C GLN A 61 9.96 4.26 -6.20
N LYS A 62 10.12 5.57 -6.34
CA LYS A 62 10.96 6.37 -5.43
C LYS A 62 10.47 6.27 -3.98
N GLN A 63 9.17 6.34 -3.76
CA GLN A 63 8.60 6.21 -2.42
C GLN A 63 8.74 4.79 -1.87
N LEU A 64 8.60 3.77 -2.70
CA LEU A 64 8.80 2.36 -2.35
C LEU A 64 10.28 2.09 -2.00
N LYS A 65 11.24 2.65 -2.74
CA LYS A 65 12.68 2.56 -2.43
C LYS A 65 13.04 3.21 -1.09
N ASN A 66 12.32 4.25 -0.69
CA ASN A 66 12.45 4.89 0.62
C ASN A 66 11.68 4.17 1.73
N CYS A 67 10.87 3.16 1.40
CA CYS A 67 10.18 2.34 2.37
C CYS A 67 10.98 1.09 2.71
N ASP A 68 10.81 0.60 3.94
CA ASP A 68 11.39 -0.65 4.40
C ASP A 68 10.69 -1.84 3.72
N LEU A 69 11.27 -2.29 2.60
CA LEU A 69 10.81 -3.43 1.82
C LEU A 69 11.50 -4.74 2.24
N SER A 70 12.20 -4.76 3.38
CA SER A 70 12.92 -5.91 3.91
C SER A 70 12.05 -7.18 4.03
N GLN A 71 10.72 -7.03 4.16
CA GLN A 71 9.75 -8.11 4.23
C GLN A 71 8.97 -8.35 2.92
N LEU A 72 9.45 -7.86 1.77
CA LEU A 72 8.81 -8.05 0.46
C LEU A 72 8.48 -9.52 0.15
N HIS A 73 9.36 -10.43 0.57
CA HIS A 73 9.17 -11.87 0.39
C HIS A 73 7.98 -12.42 1.19
N THR A 74 7.61 -11.76 2.28
CA THR A 74 6.44 -12.10 3.11
C THR A 74 5.16 -11.44 2.58
N PHE A 75 5.26 -10.55 1.58
CA PHE A 75 4.07 -9.85 1.08
C PHE A 75 3.15 -10.79 0.34
N VAL A 76 1.85 -10.47 0.39
CA VAL A 76 0.82 -11.22 -0.31
C VAL A 76 1.16 -11.21 -1.81
N PRO A 77 1.03 -12.33 -2.54
CA PRO A 77 1.46 -12.44 -3.93
C PRO A 77 0.93 -11.32 -4.84
N HIS A 78 -0.35 -10.96 -4.73
CA HIS A 78 -0.93 -9.88 -5.53
C HIS A 78 -0.30 -8.50 -5.27
N ILE A 79 0.14 -8.24 -4.03
CA ILE A 79 0.84 -6.99 -3.66
C ILE A 79 2.24 -6.98 -4.25
N ARG A 80 2.94 -8.12 -4.18
CA ARG A 80 4.27 -8.27 -4.77
C ARG A 80 4.22 -8.07 -6.28
N GLU A 81 3.23 -8.66 -6.95
CA GLU A 81 2.99 -8.46 -8.38
C GLU A 81 2.66 -7.00 -8.71
N ALA A 82 1.85 -6.33 -7.90
CA ALA A 82 1.56 -4.92 -8.08
C ALA A 82 2.81 -4.04 -7.95
N ILE A 83 3.65 -4.30 -6.95
CA ILE A 83 4.94 -3.62 -6.78
C ILE A 83 5.81 -3.88 -8.00
N GLN A 84 5.98 -5.14 -8.41
CA GLN A 84 6.81 -5.49 -9.57
C GLN A 84 6.32 -4.82 -10.85
N LYS A 85 5.00 -4.78 -11.09
CA LYS A 85 4.41 -4.05 -12.22
C LYS A 85 4.73 -2.55 -12.20
N ILE A 86 4.82 -1.92 -11.03
CA ILE A 86 5.22 -0.51 -10.92
C ILE A 86 6.69 -0.35 -11.32
N PHE A 87 7.55 -1.27 -10.89
CA PHE A 87 8.96 -1.27 -11.28
C PHE A 87 9.18 -1.55 -12.76
N GLU A 88 8.33 -2.38 -13.38
CA GLU A 88 8.41 -2.73 -14.81
C GLU A 88 7.81 -1.64 -15.72
N LYS A 89 6.75 -0.96 -15.29
CA LYS A 89 6.08 0.10 -16.07
C LYS A 89 6.87 1.41 -16.21
N GLU A 90 8.00 1.59 -15.53
CA GLU A 90 8.88 2.75 -15.75
C GLU A 90 9.32 2.87 -17.23
N GLU A 91 9.31 1.77 -17.98
CA GLU A 91 9.74 1.75 -19.39
C GLU A 91 8.66 2.26 -20.37
N THR A 92 7.40 2.44 -19.96
CA THR A 92 6.29 2.68 -20.90
C THR A 92 5.43 3.93 -20.64
N ASP A 93 5.71 4.75 -19.61
CA ASP A 93 4.88 5.91 -19.25
C ASP A 93 5.48 7.27 -19.66
N TYR A 94 6.26 7.30 -20.75
CA TYR A 94 6.66 8.52 -21.44
C TYR A 94 5.61 8.94 -22.49
N ASP A 95 4.31 8.85 -22.20
CA ASP A 95 3.30 9.43 -23.10
C ASP A 95 1.97 9.72 -22.37
N LYS A 96 1.84 10.96 -21.88
CA LYS A 96 0.61 11.79 -21.78
C LYS A 96 0.77 12.86 -20.70
N LYS A 97 1.67 13.80 -20.96
CA LYS A 97 1.38 15.20 -20.62
C LYS A 97 1.02 15.90 -21.91
N ASP A 98 -0.22 15.73 -22.35
CA ASP A 98 -0.82 16.68 -23.28
C ASP A 98 -2.13 17.23 -22.73
N SER A 99 -2.22 18.55 -22.87
CA SER A 99 -3.40 19.41 -22.90
C SER A 99 -4.41 19.37 -21.75
N ARG A 100 -4.20 20.30 -20.81
CA ARG A 100 -5.19 21.37 -20.63
C ARG A 100 -4.52 22.73 -20.70
N LEU A 101 -4.55 23.28 -21.93
CA LEU A 101 -4.58 24.70 -22.23
C LEU A 101 -5.85 25.35 -21.64
N PHE A 102 -5.76 26.67 -21.47
CA PHE A 102 -6.76 27.67 -21.05
C PHE A 102 -6.88 27.95 -19.55
#